data_AF-A0A2B4SG74-F1
#
_entry.id   AF-A0A2B4SG74-F1
#
_cell.length_a   1.000
_cell.length_b   1.000
_cell.length_c   1.000
_cell.angle_alpha   90.00
_cell.angle_beta   90.00
_cell.angle_gamma   90.00
#
_symmetry.space_group_name_H-M   'P 1'
#
loop_
_entity.id
_entity.type
_entity.pdbx_description
1 polymer ?
#
loop_
_entity_poly.entity_id
_entity_poly.type
_entity_poly.pdbx_seq_one_letter_code
_entity_poly.pdbx_strand_id
1 'polypeptide(L)'
;MSRLSDQIFPNITIENFPKLQVVIRGALGDPDGGKTIEDYTKDCIVEESFQESMKEERKAIAKHFPRNQIIVSQIPQVERDLFKDFDKLRKSDYWQEMRRLVEKLKKFPIKKTLGGSPMDGQGLVELAWYLKDTMNADSWLDFGNVYTALEKNICKRSRVKLIEPLFALPTADEIETRIEDALRNFAMDCELQTEISAVHKDLQHFAGEKRKADELELKVKEAESQRKAVEKKSEEQKQNFQYQMSAKTMEIERVKREKEEAELKEKNLKQLHQEQMKTIALLKEELSKKSSGFLDFIAPVGLGLALGVCWEWNEVAKQKFGLSGKDCGVIAQEVKKLYPHAVTTAIKGYLTVRYDMLNKMIYNFPDKNHHLDYNMNWTK
;
A
#
# COMPACT_ATOMS: atom_id res chain seq x y z
N MET A 1 -57.22 -22.17 34.59
CA MET A 1 -55.85 -21.87 35.08
C MET A 1 -54.87 -22.71 34.28
N SER A 2 -53.81 -22.13 33.72
CA SER A 2 -52.76 -22.96 33.09
C SER A 2 -52.02 -23.74 34.17
N ARG A 3 -51.69 -25.00 33.90
CA ARG A 3 -50.95 -25.82 34.85
C ARG A 3 -49.55 -25.25 35.04
N LEU A 4 -49.00 -25.43 36.24
CA LEU A 4 -47.66 -24.95 36.54
C LEU A 4 -46.62 -25.55 35.57
N SER A 5 -46.78 -26.81 35.17
CA SER A 5 -45.93 -27.44 34.15
C SER A 5 -45.94 -26.70 32.80
N ASP A 6 -47.09 -26.17 32.39
CA ASP A 6 -47.24 -25.43 31.13
C ASP A 6 -46.66 -24.02 31.22
N GLN A 7 -46.56 -23.46 32.44
CA GLN A 7 -45.91 -22.18 32.70
C GLN A 7 -44.38 -22.33 32.80
N ILE A 8 -43.92 -23.41 33.43
CA ILE A 8 -42.49 -23.67 33.63
C ILE A 8 -41.83 -24.20 32.36
N PHE A 9 -42.53 -25.06 31.61
CA PHE A 9 -42.00 -25.71 30.40
C PHE A 9 -42.88 -25.41 29.17
N PRO A 10 -43.02 -24.14 28.75
CA PRO A 10 -43.76 -23.81 27.55
C PRO A 10 -42.96 -24.22 26.30
N ASN A 11 -43.62 -24.88 25.35
CA ASN A 11 -43.07 -25.18 24.02
C ASN A 11 -41.71 -25.91 24.02
N ILE A 12 -41.47 -26.81 24.97
CA ILE A 12 -40.22 -27.57 25.03
C ILE A 12 -40.14 -28.68 23.99
N THR A 13 -38.97 -28.80 23.36
CA THR A 13 -38.62 -29.95 22.53
C THR A 13 -38.39 -31.15 23.43
N ILE A 14 -39.22 -32.19 23.30
CA ILE A 14 -39.19 -33.40 24.15
C ILE A 14 -37.84 -34.13 24.03
N GLU A 15 -37.10 -33.93 22.92
CA GLU A 15 -35.81 -34.57 22.67
C GLU A 15 -34.74 -34.26 23.72
N ASN A 16 -34.74 -33.04 24.27
CA ASN A 16 -33.77 -32.61 25.28
C ASN A 16 -34.30 -32.75 26.71
N PHE A 17 -35.54 -33.20 26.88
CA PHE A 17 -36.14 -33.39 28.19
C PHE A 17 -35.54 -34.62 28.88
N PRO A 18 -35.37 -34.62 30.21
CA PRO A 18 -34.90 -35.81 30.94
C PRO A 18 -35.77 -37.04 30.66
N LYS A 19 -35.15 -38.22 30.61
CA LYS A 19 -35.87 -39.49 30.43
C LYS A 19 -36.40 -40.01 31.77
N LEU A 20 -37.56 -40.67 31.75
CA LEU A 20 -38.14 -41.32 32.92
C LEU A 20 -37.75 -42.81 32.97
N GLN A 21 -36.95 -43.17 33.98
CA GLN A 21 -36.63 -44.56 34.34
C GLN A 21 -37.44 -44.96 35.57
N VAL A 22 -38.29 -45.97 35.43
CA VAL A 22 -39.04 -46.57 36.53
C VAL A 22 -38.31 -47.82 36.99
N VAL A 23 -38.14 -47.97 38.31
CA VAL A 23 -37.54 -49.16 38.92
C VAL A 23 -38.55 -49.76 39.88
N ILE A 24 -39.08 -50.92 39.51
CA ILE A 24 -40.03 -51.67 40.33
C ILE A 24 -39.25 -52.68 41.16
N ARG A 25 -39.47 -52.67 42.48
CA ARG A 25 -38.85 -53.63 43.40
C ARG A 25 -39.94 -54.54 43.95
N GLY A 26 -39.83 -55.84 43.73
CA GLY A 26 -40.79 -56.79 44.30
C GLY A 26 -41.03 -58.04 43.46
N ALA A 27 -41.83 -58.95 44.02
CA ALA A 27 -42.37 -60.12 43.34
C ALA A 27 -43.78 -59.82 42.79
N LEU A 28 -43.86 -58.89 41.85
CA LEU A 28 -45.10 -58.69 41.10
C LEU A 28 -45.26 -59.83 40.09
N GLY A 29 -46.45 -60.42 40.02
CA GLY A 29 -46.83 -61.32 38.93
C GLY A 29 -47.15 -60.53 37.67
N ASP A 30 -47.18 -61.22 36.54
CA ASP A 30 -47.61 -60.61 35.29
C ASP A 30 -49.08 -60.17 35.39
N PRO A 31 -49.41 -58.97 34.92
CA PRO A 31 -50.77 -58.47 34.91
C PRO A 31 -51.67 -59.27 33.96
N ASP A 32 -52.98 -59.28 34.27
CA ASP A 32 -53.98 -59.98 33.47
C ASP A 32 -53.98 -59.54 32.00
N GLY A 33 -54.39 -60.45 31.10
CA GLY A 33 -54.51 -60.16 29.68
C GLY A 33 -53.20 -60.28 28.88
N GLY A 34 -52.20 -61.00 29.42
CA GLY A 34 -50.95 -61.30 28.71
C GLY A 34 -50.02 -60.11 28.53
N LYS A 35 -50.25 -59.01 29.28
CA LYS A 35 -49.36 -57.86 29.30
C LYS A 35 -48.15 -58.16 30.18
N THR A 36 -46.99 -57.65 29.77
CA THR A 36 -45.81 -57.65 30.64
C THR A 36 -45.97 -56.59 31.73
N ILE A 37 -45.28 -56.75 32.87
CA ILE A 37 -45.19 -55.71 33.91
C ILE A 37 -44.67 -54.39 33.32
N GLU A 38 -43.75 -54.45 32.36
CA GLU A 38 -43.23 -53.27 31.67
C GLU A 38 -44.33 -52.50 30.93
N ASP A 39 -45.11 -53.18 30.07
CA ASP A 39 -46.17 -52.53 29.30
C ASP A 39 -47.29 -52.01 30.18
N TYR A 40 -47.70 -52.80 31.17
CA TYR A 40 -48.71 -52.38 32.13
C TYR A 40 -48.26 -51.13 32.91
N THR A 41 -47.00 -51.07 33.32
CA THR A 41 -46.47 -49.91 34.04
C THR A 41 -46.44 -48.68 33.15
N LYS A 42 -46.04 -48.81 31.88
CA LYS A 42 -46.07 -47.68 30.94
C LYS A 42 -47.50 -47.16 30.78
N ASP A 43 -48.46 -48.04 30.53
CA ASP A 43 -49.87 -47.68 30.39
C ASP A 43 -50.38 -47.01 31.69
N CYS A 44 -50.03 -47.59 32.85
CA CYS A 44 -50.34 -47.05 34.18
C CYS A 44 -49.66 -45.72 34.50
N ILE A 45 -48.81 -45.16 33.64
CA ILE A 45 -48.23 -43.83 33.83
C ILE A 45 -48.87 -42.83 32.86
N VAL A 46 -49.04 -43.21 31.59
CA VAL A 46 -49.35 -42.24 30.52
C VAL A 46 -50.66 -42.49 29.78
N GLU A 47 -51.27 -43.67 29.88
CA GLU A 47 -52.47 -43.99 29.10
C GLU A 47 -53.71 -43.32 29.71
N GLU A 48 -54.36 -42.43 28.96
CA GLU A 48 -55.49 -41.62 29.43
C GLU A 48 -56.64 -42.51 29.93
N SER A 49 -56.89 -43.62 29.25
CA SER A 49 -57.99 -44.54 29.57
C SER A 49 -57.70 -45.49 30.74
N PHE A 50 -56.50 -45.46 31.33
CA PHE A 50 -56.14 -46.37 32.41
C PHE A 50 -56.97 -46.13 33.68
N GLN A 51 -57.26 -44.85 33.98
CA GLN A 51 -58.12 -44.46 35.10
C GLN A 51 -58.68 -43.05 34.85
N GLU A 52 -60.00 -42.95 34.65
CA GLU A 52 -60.67 -41.70 34.24
C GLU A 52 -60.41 -40.53 35.20
N SER A 53 -60.34 -40.79 36.51
CA SER A 53 -60.10 -39.74 37.52
C SER A 53 -58.72 -39.10 37.46
N MET A 54 -57.78 -39.68 36.71
CA MET A 54 -56.39 -39.22 36.58
C MET A 54 -56.06 -38.81 35.14
N LYS A 55 -57.06 -38.72 34.27
CA LYS A 55 -56.88 -38.51 32.83
C LYS A 55 -56.01 -37.30 32.51
N GLU A 56 -56.29 -36.17 33.15
CA GLU A 56 -55.57 -34.93 32.89
C GLU A 56 -54.11 -35.01 33.37
N GLU A 57 -53.85 -35.55 34.56
CA GLU A 57 -52.49 -35.78 35.10
C GLU A 57 -51.66 -36.64 34.14
N ARG A 58 -52.25 -37.74 33.65
CA ARG A 58 -51.60 -38.66 32.71
C ARG A 58 -51.26 -37.97 31.40
N LYS A 59 -52.18 -37.17 30.87
CA LYS A 59 -51.95 -36.36 29.67
C LYS A 59 -50.78 -35.37 29.84
N ALA A 60 -50.66 -34.74 31.02
CA ALA A 60 -49.52 -33.88 31.30
C ALA A 60 -48.20 -34.67 31.43
N ILE A 61 -48.21 -35.84 32.07
CA ILE A 61 -47.02 -36.69 32.15
C ILE A 61 -46.62 -37.17 30.75
N ALA A 62 -47.59 -37.63 29.94
CA ALA A 62 -47.38 -38.12 28.57
C ALA A 62 -46.78 -37.04 27.64
N LYS A 63 -47.15 -35.77 27.84
CA LYS A 63 -46.58 -34.63 27.11
C LYS A 63 -45.07 -34.49 27.32
N HIS A 64 -44.57 -34.82 28.51
CA HIS A 64 -43.16 -34.67 28.87
C HIS A 64 -42.37 -35.99 28.79
N PHE A 65 -43.03 -37.11 29.04
CA PHE A 65 -42.46 -38.46 29.04
C PHE A 65 -43.32 -39.38 28.18
N PRO A 66 -43.13 -39.37 26.85
CA PRO A 66 -43.88 -40.23 25.94
C PRO A 66 -43.72 -41.71 26.28
N ARG A 67 -44.76 -42.51 26.05
CA ARG A 67 -44.81 -43.95 26.39
C ARG A 67 -43.57 -44.71 25.92
N ASN A 68 -43.11 -44.45 24.71
CA ASN A 68 -41.95 -45.12 24.10
C ASN A 68 -40.59 -44.68 24.67
N GLN A 69 -40.53 -43.56 25.41
CA GLN A 69 -39.32 -43.07 26.07
C GLN A 69 -39.22 -43.49 27.54
N ILE A 70 -40.31 -43.99 28.13
CA ILE A 70 -40.32 -44.54 29.48
C ILE A 70 -39.63 -45.89 29.47
N ILE A 71 -38.67 -46.07 30.38
CA ILE A 71 -37.96 -47.35 30.56
C ILE A 71 -38.37 -47.92 31.91
N VAL A 72 -38.76 -49.19 31.92
CA VAL A 72 -39.10 -49.91 33.15
C VAL A 72 -38.05 -50.99 33.40
N SER A 73 -37.59 -51.09 34.65
CA SER A 73 -36.71 -52.18 35.09
C SER A 73 -37.30 -52.80 36.35
N GLN A 74 -37.37 -54.12 36.39
CA GLN A 74 -37.84 -54.86 37.55
C GLN A 74 -36.66 -55.47 38.29
N ILE A 75 -36.64 -55.30 39.60
CA ILE A 75 -35.71 -55.94 40.51
C ILE A 75 -36.51 -57.01 41.27
N PRO A 76 -36.16 -58.30 41.11
CA PRO A 76 -36.89 -59.37 41.76
C PRO A 76 -36.76 -59.27 43.28
N GLN A 77 -37.81 -59.69 43.98
CA GLN A 77 -37.73 -59.85 45.44
C GLN A 77 -36.88 -61.06 45.78
N VAL A 78 -35.99 -60.90 46.76
CA VAL A 78 -35.13 -61.98 47.25
C VAL A 78 -35.15 -62.03 48.77
N GLU A 79 -34.89 -63.21 49.31
CA GLU A 79 -34.74 -63.40 50.74
C GLU A 79 -33.50 -62.68 51.27
N ARG A 80 -33.58 -62.17 52.51
CA ARG A 80 -32.48 -61.41 53.11
C ARG A 80 -31.20 -62.24 53.25
N ASP A 81 -31.33 -63.56 53.40
CA ASP A 81 -30.19 -64.46 53.56
C ASP A 81 -29.34 -64.57 52.29
N LEU A 82 -29.89 -64.26 51.11
CA LEU A 82 -29.12 -64.18 49.87
C LEU A 82 -27.98 -63.15 49.97
N PHE A 83 -28.18 -62.05 50.70
CA PHE A 83 -27.16 -61.01 50.85
C PHE A 83 -26.04 -61.38 51.82
N LYS A 84 -26.19 -62.45 52.60
CA LYS A 84 -25.16 -62.95 53.54
C LYS A 84 -24.12 -63.82 52.85
N ASP A 85 -24.44 -64.36 51.67
CA ASP A 85 -23.58 -65.25 50.89
C ASP A 85 -23.31 -64.62 49.52
N PHE A 86 -22.12 -64.05 49.36
CA PHE A 86 -21.76 -63.33 48.14
C PHE A 86 -21.67 -64.25 46.91
N ASP A 87 -21.27 -65.51 47.10
CA ASP A 87 -21.17 -66.46 45.99
C ASP A 87 -22.55 -66.86 45.47
N LYS A 88 -23.52 -67.04 46.39
CA LYS A 88 -24.93 -67.25 46.01
C LYS A 88 -25.53 -66.00 45.39
N LEU A 89 -25.28 -64.82 45.98
CA LEU A 89 -25.76 -63.55 45.43
C LEU A 89 -25.29 -63.35 43.98
N ARG A 90 -23.99 -63.53 43.70
CA ARG A 90 -23.42 -63.31 42.37
C ARG A 90 -24.02 -64.21 41.28
N LYS A 91 -24.55 -65.38 41.66
CA LYS A 91 -25.19 -66.35 40.76
C LYS A 91 -26.71 -66.16 40.66
N SER A 92 -27.31 -65.29 41.47
CA SER A 92 -28.75 -65.07 41.50
C SER A 92 -29.26 -64.21 40.34
N ASP A 93 -30.54 -64.37 40.01
CA ASP A 93 -31.25 -63.51 39.04
C ASP A 93 -31.28 -62.05 39.49
N TYR A 94 -31.36 -61.81 40.80
CA TYR A 94 -31.26 -60.47 41.38
C TYR A 94 -29.96 -59.77 40.98
N TRP A 95 -28.83 -60.48 41.06
CA TRP A 95 -27.54 -59.90 40.67
C TRP A 95 -27.46 -59.61 39.17
N GLN A 96 -28.03 -60.48 38.33
CA GLN A 96 -28.07 -60.24 36.89
C GLN A 96 -28.96 -59.03 36.54
N GLU A 97 -30.15 -58.91 37.13
CA GLU A 97 -31.02 -57.75 36.90
C GLU A 97 -30.42 -56.45 37.45
N MET A 98 -29.77 -56.50 38.61
CA MET A 98 -29.03 -55.35 39.14
C MET A 98 -27.88 -54.93 38.21
N ARG A 99 -27.11 -55.89 37.67
CA ARG A 99 -26.08 -55.58 36.67
C ARG A 99 -26.70 -54.96 35.43
N ARG A 100 -27.79 -55.51 34.91
CA ARG A 100 -28.49 -54.98 33.74
C ARG A 100 -28.99 -53.55 33.99
N LEU A 101 -29.56 -53.28 35.16
CA LEU A 101 -29.97 -51.93 35.56
C LEU A 101 -28.77 -50.98 35.65
N VAL A 102 -27.68 -51.39 36.29
CA VAL A 102 -26.46 -50.57 36.39
C VAL A 102 -25.90 -50.25 35.01
N GLU A 103 -25.86 -51.21 34.08
CA GLU A 103 -25.39 -50.96 32.71
C GLU A 103 -26.33 -50.01 31.95
N LYS A 104 -27.65 -50.06 32.18
CA LYS A 104 -28.58 -49.05 31.65
C LYS A 104 -28.31 -47.67 32.24
N LEU A 105 -28.12 -47.58 33.56
CA LEU A 105 -27.87 -46.32 34.26
C LEU A 105 -26.52 -45.72 33.88
N LYS A 106 -25.48 -46.52 33.64
CA LYS A 106 -24.16 -46.03 33.20
C LYS A 106 -24.21 -45.30 31.85
N LYS A 107 -25.18 -45.63 30.99
CA LYS A 107 -25.41 -44.95 29.71
C LYS A 107 -26.14 -43.62 29.92
N PHE A 108 -25.64 -42.77 30.82
CA PHE A 108 -26.18 -41.44 31.03
C PHE A 108 -25.94 -40.61 29.76
N PRO A 109 -27.00 -40.09 29.10
CA PRO A 109 -26.81 -39.11 28.05
C PRO A 109 -26.16 -37.85 28.65
N ILE A 110 -25.45 -37.10 27.81
CA ILE A 110 -24.98 -35.77 28.16
C ILE A 110 -26.19 -34.96 28.63
N LYS A 111 -26.08 -34.36 29.82
CA LYS A 111 -27.14 -33.50 30.35
C LYS A 111 -27.20 -32.27 29.48
N LYS A 112 -28.40 -31.92 29.03
CA LYS A 112 -28.67 -30.76 28.20
C LYS A 112 -29.69 -29.87 28.88
N THR A 113 -29.63 -28.59 28.56
CA THR A 113 -30.71 -27.66 28.89
C THR A 113 -31.96 -27.97 28.06
N LEU A 114 -33.06 -27.28 28.34
CA LEU A 114 -34.28 -27.40 27.52
C LEU A 114 -34.05 -26.96 26.06
N GLY A 115 -33.15 -26.00 25.83
CA GLY A 115 -32.74 -25.56 24.51
C GLY A 115 -31.86 -26.57 23.77
N GLY A 116 -31.17 -27.45 24.50
CA GLY A 116 -30.33 -28.51 23.95
C GLY A 116 -28.84 -28.32 24.18
N SER A 117 -28.43 -27.17 24.72
CA SER A 117 -27.03 -26.88 25.02
C SER A 117 -26.50 -27.87 26.08
N PRO A 118 -25.31 -28.47 25.86
CA PRO A 118 -24.69 -29.34 26.85
C PRO A 118 -24.43 -28.62 28.18
N MET A 119 -24.74 -29.26 29.30
CA MET A 119 -24.46 -28.77 30.64
C MET A 119 -23.24 -29.47 31.23
N ASP A 120 -22.18 -28.68 31.44
CA ASP A 120 -21.00 -29.09 32.18
C ASP A 120 -21.21 -29.00 33.70
N GLY A 121 -20.18 -29.41 34.47
CA GLY A 121 -20.26 -29.37 35.94
C GLY A 121 -20.57 -27.98 36.48
N GLN A 122 -20.01 -26.93 35.87
CA GLN A 122 -20.28 -25.55 36.27
C GLN A 122 -21.71 -25.14 35.94
N GLY A 123 -22.22 -25.47 34.75
CA GLY A 123 -23.62 -25.22 34.36
C GLY A 123 -24.62 -25.91 35.28
N LEU A 124 -24.31 -27.12 35.77
CA LEU A 124 -25.14 -27.82 36.76
C LEU A 124 -25.15 -27.11 38.12
N VAL A 125 -24.00 -26.58 38.57
CA VAL A 125 -23.91 -25.79 39.80
C VAL A 125 -24.72 -24.50 39.68
N GLU A 126 -24.57 -23.78 38.56
CA GLU A 126 -25.34 -22.57 38.26
C GLU A 126 -26.85 -22.86 38.25
N LEU A 127 -27.28 -23.93 37.56
CA LEU A 127 -28.67 -24.37 37.57
C LEU A 127 -29.17 -24.64 38.99
N ALA A 128 -28.42 -25.42 39.77
CA ALA A 128 -28.82 -25.76 41.14
C ALA A 128 -29.00 -24.51 42.02
N TRP A 129 -28.12 -23.51 41.88
CA TRP A 129 -28.24 -22.23 42.57
C TRP A 129 -29.48 -21.45 42.16
N TYR A 130 -29.70 -21.27 40.84
CA TYR A 130 -30.87 -20.54 40.36
C TYR A 130 -32.18 -21.22 40.75
N LEU A 131 -32.24 -22.56 40.68
CA LEU A 131 -33.41 -23.32 41.10
C LEU A 131 -33.69 -23.15 42.60
N LYS A 132 -32.65 -23.29 43.43
CA LYS A 132 -32.77 -23.08 44.89
C LYS A 132 -33.32 -21.69 45.21
N ASP A 133 -32.74 -20.65 44.62
CA ASP A 133 -33.13 -19.28 44.96
C ASP A 133 -34.56 -18.96 44.46
N THR A 134 -34.93 -19.47 43.28
CA THR A 134 -36.29 -19.30 42.72
C THR A 134 -37.34 -20.04 43.55
N MET A 135 -37.04 -21.28 43.98
CA MET A 135 -37.92 -22.07 44.84
C MET A 135 -38.08 -21.42 46.21
N ASN A 136 -37.01 -20.87 46.80
CA ASN A 136 -37.07 -20.19 48.10
C ASN A 136 -37.81 -18.85 48.05
N ALA A 137 -37.90 -18.22 46.87
CA ALA A 137 -38.65 -16.98 46.67
C ALA A 137 -40.15 -17.22 46.40
N ASP A 138 -40.61 -18.49 46.38
CA ASP A 138 -41.96 -18.90 45.94
C ASP A 138 -42.36 -18.36 44.55
N SER A 139 -41.37 -17.97 43.72
CA SER A 139 -41.61 -17.38 42.40
C SER A 139 -41.62 -18.44 41.31
N TRP A 140 -42.67 -19.25 41.31
CA TRP A 140 -42.84 -20.35 40.36
C TRP A 140 -42.93 -19.92 38.89
N LEU A 141 -43.41 -18.69 38.63
CA LEU A 141 -43.44 -18.10 37.29
C LEU A 141 -42.02 -17.81 36.75
N ASP A 142 -41.07 -17.51 37.63
CA ASP A 142 -39.67 -17.23 37.23
C ASP A 142 -38.86 -18.49 36.95
N PHE A 143 -39.39 -19.67 37.29
CA PHE A 143 -38.69 -20.94 37.10
C PHE A 143 -38.42 -21.25 35.63
N GLY A 144 -39.29 -20.86 34.69
CA GLY A 144 -39.03 -20.96 33.25
C GLY A 144 -37.90 -20.03 32.78
N ASN A 145 -37.78 -18.86 33.42
CA ASN A 145 -36.71 -17.90 33.13
C ASN A 145 -35.33 -18.42 33.57
N VAL A 146 -35.26 -19.26 34.60
CA VAL A 146 -34.00 -19.88 35.07
C VAL A 146 -33.30 -20.66 33.95
N TYR A 147 -34.04 -21.52 33.23
CA TYR A 147 -33.46 -22.28 32.13
C TYR A 147 -33.00 -21.37 30.99
N THR A 148 -33.77 -20.33 30.69
CA THR A 148 -33.40 -19.34 29.66
C THR A 148 -32.15 -18.55 30.06
N ALA A 149 -32.04 -18.15 31.32
CA ALA A 149 -30.88 -17.43 31.85
C ALA A 149 -29.63 -18.32 31.84
N LEU A 150 -29.77 -19.59 32.23
CA LEU A 150 -28.69 -20.57 32.14
C LEU A 150 -28.23 -20.78 30.69
N GLU A 151 -29.16 -20.95 29.75
CA GLU A 151 -28.84 -21.10 28.33
C GLU A 151 -28.01 -19.92 27.81
N LYS A 152 -28.44 -18.70 28.14
CA LYS A 152 -27.72 -17.47 27.79
C LYS A 152 -26.32 -17.44 28.42
N ASN A 153 -26.17 -17.89 29.66
CA ASN A 153 -24.86 -17.95 30.32
C ASN A 153 -23.94 -18.98 29.64
N ILE A 154 -24.45 -20.16 29.27
CA ILE A 154 -23.68 -21.17 28.52
C ILE A 154 -23.19 -20.56 27.19
N CYS A 155 -24.10 -19.97 26.41
CA CYS A 155 -23.77 -19.27 25.17
C CYS A 155 -22.71 -18.17 25.40
N LYS A 156 -22.87 -17.33 26.43
CA LYS A 156 -21.91 -16.26 26.75
C LYS A 156 -20.52 -16.80 27.05
N ARG A 157 -20.41 -17.86 27.86
CA ARG A 157 -19.12 -18.50 28.18
C ARG A 157 -18.48 -19.08 26.93
N SER A 158 -19.27 -19.75 26.08
CA SER A 158 -18.78 -20.30 24.81
C SER A 158 -18.31 -19.20 23.86
N ARG A 159 -19.01 -18.07 23.79
CA ARG A 159 -18.61 -16.90 22.98
C ARG A 159 -17.24 -16.37 23.43
N VAL A 160 -17.04 -16.15 24.72
CA VAL A 160 -15.74 -15.72 25.28
C VAL A 160 -14.64 -16.70 24.91
N LYS A 161 -14.92 -18.00 25.00
CA LYS A 161 -13.91 -19.05 24.77
C LYS A 161 -13.57 -19.25 23.29
N LEU A 162 -14.57 -19.22 22.40
CA LEU A 162 -14.44 -19.67 21.01
C LEU A 162 -14.45 -18.53 19.99
N ILE A 163 -15.12 -17.43 20.29
CA ILE A 163 -15.35 -16.33 19.33
C ILE A 163 -14.43 -15.15 19.62
N GLU A 164 -14.34 -14.70 20.88
CA GLU A 164 -13.53 -13.52 21.22
C GLU A 164 -12.06 -13.60 20.77
N PRO A 165 -11.38 -14.77 20.79
CA PRO A 165 -10.02 -14.89 20.26
C PRO A 165 -9.87 -14.50 18.79
N LEU A 166 -10.93 -14.62 17.97
CA LEU A 166 -10.87 -14.24 16.56
C LEU A 166 -10.75 -12.73 16.39
N PHE A 167 -11.31 -11.93 17.31
CA PHE A 167 -11.18 -10.46 17.26
C PHE A 167 -9.75 -9.97 17.54
N ALA A 168 -8.89 -10.83 18.08
CA ALA A 168 -7.48 -10.51 18.34
C ALA A 168 -6.55 -10.88 17.17
N LEU A 169 -7.07 -11.51 16.10
CA LEU A 169 -6.24 -11.94 14.97
C LEU A 169 -5.71 -10.75 14.16
N PRO A 170 -4.48 -10.85 13.62
CA PRO A 170 -3.77 -9.73 13.04
C PRO A 170 -4.31 -9.31 11.67
N THR A 171 -4.89 -10.23 10.88
CA THR A 171 -5.31 -9.99 9.49
C THR A 171 -6.75 -10.42 9.25
N ALA A 172 -7.42 -9.78 8.28
CA ALA A 172 -8.77 -10.14 7.89
C ALA A 172 -8.88 -11.59 7.37
N ASP A 173 -7.89 -12.05 6.60
CA ASP A 173 -7.92 -13.38 5.99
C ASP A 173 -7.80 -14.51 7.04
N GLU A 174 -7.00 -14.31 8.10
CA GLU A 174 -6.94 -15.26 9.22
C GLU A 174 -8.26 -15.37 9.98
N ILE A 175 -9.01 -14.27 10.07
CA ILE A 175 -10.33 -14.26 10.70
C ILE A 175 -11.30 -15.05 9.81
N GLU A 176 -11.41 -14.68 8.53
CA GLU A 176 -12.38 -15.25 7.60
C GLU A 176 -12.21 -16.75 7.41
N THR A 177 -10.97 -17.23 7.32
CA THR A 177 -10.68 -18.67 7.23
C THR A 177 -11.14 -19.46 8.46
N ARG A 178 -11.30 -18.80 9.62
CA ARG A 178 -11.69 -19.44 10.88
C ARG A 178 -13.14 -19.21 11.28
N ILE A 179 -13.87 -18.29 10.62
CA ILE A 179 -15.26 -17.94 10.98
C ILE A 179 -16.14 -19.20 10.99
N GLU A 180 -16.11 -19.99 9.92
CA GLU A 180 -16.98 -21.16 9.82
C GLU A 180 -16.70 -22.19 10.91
N ASP A 181 -15.43 -22.51 11.16
CA ASP A 181 -15.05 -23.46 12.22
C ASP A 181 -15.42 -22.95 13.61
N ALA A 182 -15.18 -21.66 13.88
CA ALA A 182 -15.54 -21.05 15.15
C ALA A 182 -17.06 -21.04 15.37
N LEU A 183 -17.84 -20.73 14.33
CA LEU A 183 -19.30 -20.78 14.38
C LEU A 183 -19.84 -22.20 14.54
N ARG A 184 -19.25 -23.19 13.83
CA ARG A 184 -19.60 -24.60 14.00
C ARG A 184 -19.37 -25.05 15.44
N ASN A 185 -18.20 -24.77 16.00
CA ASN A 185 -17.87 -25.13 17.38
C ASN A 185 -18.75 -24.39 18.39
N PHE A 186 -19.03 -23.10 18.16
CA PHE A 186 -19.93 -22.32 19.00
C PHE A 186 -21.36 -22.88 18.99
N ALA A 187 -21.88 -23.28 17.82
CA ALA A 187 -23.20 -23.88 17.69
C ALA A 187 -23.30 -25.27 18.34
N MET A 188 -22.18 -25.95 18.62
CA MET A 188 -22.19 -27.19 19.41
C MET A 188 -22.42 -26.94 20.91
N ASP A 189 -22.05 -25.76 21.40
CA ASP A 189 -22.18 -25.37 22.81
C ASP A 189 -23.41 -24.49 23.09
N CYS A 190 -23.88 -23.75 22.08
CA CYS A 190 -24.97 -22.78 22.18
C CYS A 190 -26.07 -23.08 21.17
N GLU A 191 -27.27 -23.39 21.64
CA GLU A 191 -28.44 -23.67 20.77
C GLU A 191 -29.30 -22.42 20.47
N LEU A 192 -28.99 -21.27 21.08
CA LEU A 192 -29.75 -20.03 20.88
C LEU A 192 -29.47 -19.44 19.49
N GLN A 193 -30.40 -19.65 18.56
CA GLN A 193 -30.30 -19.15 17.17
C GLN A 193 -30.10 -17.63 17.08
N THR A 194 -30.67 -16.87 18.01
CA THR A 194 -30.47 -15.41 18.10
C THR A 194 -29.02 -15.06 18.43
N GLU A 195 -28.38 -15.82 19.33
CA GLU A 195 -26.97 -15.62 19.72
C GLU A 195 -26.03 -16.07 18.60
N ILE A 196 -26.27 -17.25 17.99
CA ILE A 196 -25.50 -17.73 16.84
C ILE A 196 -25.53 -16.71 15.69
N SER A 197 -26.72 -16.20 15.37
CA SER A 197 -26.90 -15.21 14.31
C SER A 197 -26.22 -13.88 14.64
N ALA A 198 -26.27 -13.45 15.91
CA ALA A 198 -25.59 -12.23 16.36
C ALA A 198 -24.07 -12.37 16.24
N VAL A 199 -23.50 -13.48 16.73
CA VAL A 199 -22.07 -13.78 16.63
C VAL A 199 -21.61 -13.83 15.18
N HIS A 200 -22.37 -14.46 14.29
CA HIS A 200 -22.03 -14.51 12.87
C HIS A 200 -21.97 -13.10 12.26
N LYS A 201 -22.95 -12.25 12.56
CA LYS A 201 -22.95 -10.84 12.10
C LYS A 201 -21.78 -10.05 12.66
N ASP A 202 -21.48 -10.20 13.94
CA ASP A 202 -20.36 -9.52 14.61
C ASP A 202 -19.01 -9.89 13.95
N LEU A 203 -18.80 -11.18 13.68
CA LEU A 203 -17.59 -11.68 13.01
C LEU A 203 -17.48 -11.17 11.57
N GLN A 204 -18.56 -11.21 10.79
CA GLN A 204 -18.57 -10.68 9.42
C GLN A 204 -18.28 -9.18 9.38
N HIS A 205 -18.91 -8.42 10.29
CA HIS A 205 -18.67 -6.98 10.41
C HIS A 205 -17.20 -6.69 10.74
N PHE A 206 -16.66 -7.36 11.75
CA PHE A 206 -15.28 -7.17 12.19
C PHE A 206 -14.27 -7.53 11.09
N ALA A 207 -14.46 -8.67 10.42
CA ALA A 207 -13.61 -9.07 9.29
C ALA A 207 -13.65 -8.02 8.16
N GLY A 208 -14.83 -7.49 7.85
CA GLY A 208 -15.01 -6.44 6.86
C GLY A 208 -14.32 -5.11 7.22
N GLU A 209 -14.36 -4.70 8.49
CA GLU A 209 -13.62 -3.53 8.97
C GLU A 209 -12.11 -3.76 8.95
N LYS A 210 -11.66 -4.95 9.37
CA LYS A 210 -10.26 -5.33 9.36
C LYS A 210 -9.68 -5.32 7.94
N ARG A 211 -10.41 -5.85 6.96
CA ARG A 211 -10.00 -5.83 5.54
C ARG A 211 -9.81 -4.40 5.01
N LYS A 212 -10.71 -3.48 5.37
CA LYS A 212 -10.57 -2.06 4.99
C LYS A 212 -9.35 -1.42 5.63
N ALA A 213 -9.05 -1.75 6.88
CA ALA A 213 -7.86 -1.27 7.58
C ALA A 213 -6.58 -1.80 6.91
N ASP A 214 -6.55 -3.10 6.60
CA ASP A 214 -5.41 -3.76 5.93
C ASP A 214 -5.15 -3.15 4.53
N GLU A 215 -6.20 -2.89 3.74
CA GLU A 215 -6.09 -2.20 2.44
C GLU A 215 -5.59 -0.75 2.57
N LEU A 216 -6.03 -0.03 3.61
CA LEU A 216 -5.59 1.34 3.84
C LEU A 216 -4.11 1.37 4.26
N GLU A 217 -3.69 0.44 5.11
CA GLU A 217 -2.29 0.30 5.51
C GLU A 217 -1.39 0.01 4.31
N LEU A 218 -1.84 -0.85 3.38
CA LEU A 218 -1.13 -1.13 2.14
C LEU A 218 -0.99 0.15 1.28
N LYS A 219 -2.08 0.89 1.09
CA LYS A 219 -2.07 2.16 0.34
C LYS A 219 -1.15 3.21 0.98
N VAL A 220 -1.12 3.28 2.31
CA VAL A 220 -0.23 4.19 3.04
C VAL A 220 1.23 3.79 2.83
N LYS A 221 1.57 2.50 2.94
CA LYS A 221 2.93 1.99 2.69
C LYS A 221 3.38 2.25 1.25
N GLU A 222 2.50 2.05 0.27
CA GLU A 222 2.79 2.34 -1.14
C GLU A 222 3.00 3.84 -1.39
N ALA A 223 2.13 4.69 -0.84
CA ALA A 223 2.26 6.14 -0.96
C ALA A 223 3.53 6.67 -0.29
N GLU A 224 3.90 6.15 0.88
CA GLU A 224 5.14 6.51 1.57
C GLU A 224 6.38 6.09 0.75
N SER A 225 6.36 4.88 0.18
CA SER A 225 7.42 4.40 -0.71
C SER A 225 7.57 5.29 -1.95
N GLN A 226 6.46 5.67 -2.58
CA GLN A 226 6.46 6.60 -3.71
C GLN A 226 7.00 7.99 -3.34
N ARG A 227 6.60 8.53 -2.18
CA ARG A 227 7.12 9.82 -1.68
C ARG A 227 8.63 9.76 -1.46
N LYS A 228 9.14 8.72 -0.80
CA LYS A 228 10.59 8.52 -0.61
C LYS A 228 11.34 8.44 -1.94
N ALA A 229 10.75 7.79 -2.95
CA ALA A 229 11.36 7.72 -4.29
C ALA A 229 11.38 9.08 -5.01
N VAL A 230 10.33 9.90 -4.87
CA VAL A 230 10.26 11.25 -5.44
C VAL A 230 11.24 12.20 -4.74
N GLU A 231 11.30 12.18 -3.41
CA GLU A 231 12.25 12.99 -2.63
C GLU A 231 13.69 12.66 -3.02
N LYS A 232 14.04 11.37 -3.11
CA LYS A 232 15.37 10.93 -3.55
C LYS A 232 15.74 11.47 -4.94
N LYS A 233 14.82 11.38 -5.91
CA LYS A 233 15.04 11.94 -7.27
C LYS A 233 15.21 13.46 -7.26
N SER A 234 14.44 14.16 -6.43
CA SER A 234 14.57 15.62 -6.27
C SER A 234 15.92 15.99 -5.63
N GLU A 235 16.39 15.24 -4.63
CA GLU A 235 17.70 15.44 -3.98
C GLU A 235 18.83 15.25 -5.00
N GLU A 236 18.78 14.17 -5.78
CA GLU A 236 19.73 13.87 -6.86
C GLU A 236 19.76 14.99 -7.92
N GLN A 237 18.59 15.53 -8.32
CA GLN A 237 18.52 16.66 -9.24
C GLN A 237 19.12 17.95 -8.67
N LYS A 238 18.88 18.26 -7.39
CA LYS A 238 19.47 19.44 -6.73
C LYS A 238 21.00 19.33 -6.65
N GLN A 239 21.52 18.17 -6.30
CA GLN A 239 22.97 17.92 -6.25
C GLN A 239 23.58 18.06 -7.65
N ASN A 240 22.95 17.49 -8.68
CA ASN A 240 23.43 17.61 -10.05
C ASN A 240 23.40 19.07 -10.55
N PHE A 241 22.34 19.82 -10.21
CA PHE A 241 22.24 21.24 -10.55
C PHE A 241 23.33 22.08 -9.84
N GLN A 242 23.56 21.84 -8.54
CA GLN A 242 24.64 22.50 -7.80
C GLN A 242 26.02 22.21 -8.41
N TYR A 243 26.27 20.95 -8.81
CA TYR A 243 27.50 20.56 -9.49
C TYR A 243 27.68 21.28 -10.83
N GLN A 244 26.63 21.40 -11.64
CA GLN A 244 26.69 22.14 -12.89
C GLN A 244 26.92 23.64 -12.68
N MET A 245 26.29 24.23 -11.66
CA MET A 245 26.47 25.63 -11.31
C MET A 245 27.90 25.94 -10.84
N SER A 246 28.49 25.08 -10.01
CA SER A 246 29.88 25.24 -9.58
C SER A 246 30.85 25.13 -10.76
N ALA A 247 30.65 24.16 -11.67
CA ALA A 247 31.44 24.02 -12.88
C ALA A 247 31.37 25.27 -13.78
N LYS A 248 30.16 25.82 -14.02
CA LYS A 248 30.00 27.06 -14.80
C LYS A 248 30.64 28.27 -14.13
N THR A 249 30.62 28.33 -12.80
CA THR A 249 31.23 29.44 -12.05
C THR A 249 32.75 29.43 -12.20
N MET A 250 33.37 28.25 -12.11
CA MET A 250 34.81 28.07 -12.37
C MET A 250 35.20 28.47 -13.81
N GLU A 251 34.35 28.15 -14.80
CA GLU A 251 34.56 28.55 -16.19
C GLU A 251 34.52 30.08 -16.36
N ILE A 252 33.55 30.75 -15.74
CA ILE A 252 33.42 32.22 -15.77
C ILE A 252 34.65 32.88 -15.13
N GLU A 253 35.10 32.38 -13.98
CA GLU A 253 36.32 32.88 -13.33
C GLU A 253 37.56 32.68 -14.19
N ARG A 254 37.68 31.54 -14.87
CA ARG A 254 38.78 31.27 -15.80
C ARG A 254 38.80 32.28 -16.94
N VAL A 255 37.67 32.50 -17.61
CA VAL A 255 37.55 33.48 -18.71
C VAL A 255 37.83 34.90 -18.21
N LYS A 256 37.39 35.25 -17.00
CA LYS A 256 37.67 36.56 -16.41
C LYS A 256 39.18 36.76 -16.20
N ARG A 257 39.89 35.76 -15.67
CA ARG A 257 41.36 35.80 -15.53
C ARG A 257 42.06 35.94 -16.87
N GLU A 258 41.65 35.17 -17.87
CA GLU A 258 42.21 35.25 -19.23
C GLU A 258 42.00 36.65 -19.85
N LYS A 259 40.84 37.26 -19.61
CA LYS A 259 40.55 38.64 -20.06
C LYS A 259 41.41 39.68 -19.36
N GLU A 260 41.55 39.59 -18.04
CA GLU A 260 42.41 40.50 -17.25
C GLU A 260 43.88 40.40 -17.69
N GLU A 261 44.38 39.19 -17.98
CA GLU A 261 45.73 38.99 -18.53
C GLU A 261 45.89 39.59 -19.94
N ALA A 262 44.88 39.46 -20.80
CA ALA A 262 44.89 40.04 -22.14
C ALA A 262 44.91 41.57 -22.09
N GLU A 263 44.10 42.19 -21.23
CA GLU A 263 44.07 43.64 -21.03
C GLU A 263 45.40 44.16 -20.47
N LEU A 264 46.06 43.40 -19.57
CA LEU A 264 47.39 43.75 -19.06
C LEU A 264 48.46 43.69 -20.15
N LYS A 265 48.44 42.64 -20.98
CA LYS A 265 49.35 42.52 -22.14
C LYS A 265 49.15 43.66 -23.13
N GLU A 266 47.90 44.06 -23.40
CA GLU A 266 47.58 45.19 -24.28
C GLU A 266 48.14 46.51 -23.72
N LYS A 267 47.98 46.78 -22.42
CA LYS A 267 48.54 47.97 -21.76
C LYS A 267 50.07 48.00 -21.86
N ASN A 268 50.74 46.88 -21.57
CA ASN A 268 52.19 46.78 -21.66
C ASN A 268 52.69 47.04 -23.10
N LEU A 269 51.99 46.51 -24.11
CA LEU A 269 52.30 46.75 -25.52
C LEU A 269 52.15 48.23 -25.91
N LYS A 270 51.09 48.90 -25.45
CA LYS A 270 50.88 50.34 -25.67
C LYS A 270 52.00 51.17 -25.04
N GLN A 271 52.43 50.81 -23.83
CA GLN A 271 53.48 51.51 -23.12
C GLN A 271 54.85 51.34 -23.81
N LEU A 272 55.17 50.12 -24.25
CA LEU A 272 56.38 49.83 -25.04
C LEU A 272 56.41 50.61 -26.35
N HIS A 273 55.27 50.70 -27.05
CA HIS A 273 55.17 51.49 -28.28
C HIS A 273 55.42 52.99 -28.01
N GLN A 274 54.92 53.50 -26.89
CA GLN A 274 55.11 54.89 -26.49
C GLN A 274 56.57 55.21 -26.14
N GLU A 275 57.27 54.26 -25.52
CA GLU A 275 58.71 54.36 -25.25
C GLU A 275 59.54 54.35 -26.53
N GLN A 276 59.26 53.42 -27.46
CA GLN A 276 59.94 53.40 -28.77
C GLN A 276 59.75 54.71 -29.55
N MET A 277 58.56 55.31 -29.48
CA MET A 277 58.30 56.60 -30.12
C MET A 277 59.12 57.75 -29.50
N LYS A 278 59.36 57.72 -28.18
CA LYS A 278 60.26 58.68 -27.50
C LYS A 278 61.72 58.46 -27.93
N THR A 279 62.16 57.21 -28.06
CA THR A 279 63.52 56.89 -28.53
C THR A 279 63.74 57.33 -29.98
N ILE A 280 62.75 57.14 -30.86
CA ILE A 280 62.79 57.62 -32.24
C ILE A 280 62.83 59.15 -32.29
N ALA A 281 62.10 59.84 -31.40
CA ALA A 281 62.16 61.30 -31.30
C ALA A 281 63.55 61.82 -30.88
N LEU A 282 64.20 61.16 -29.91
CA LEU A 282 65.55 61.48 -29.47
C LEU A 282 66.60 61.23 -30.56
N LEU A 283 66.48 60.10 -31.30
CA LEU A 283 67.34 59.82 -32.46
C LEU A 283 67.18 60.84 -33.59
N LYS A 284 65.98 61.43 -33.72
CA LYS A 284 65.70 62.54 -34.65
C LYS A 284 66.40 63.85 -34.25
N GLU A 285 66.62 64.06 -32.96
CA GLU A 285 67.25 65.26 -32.40
C GLU A 285 68.78 65.19 -32.54
N GLU A 286 69.38 64.01 -32.39
CA GLU A 286 70.80 63.74 -32.65
C GLU A 286 71.18 63.83 -34.14
N LEU A 287 70.26 63.50 -35.05
CA LEU A 287 70.49 63.56 -36.50
C LEU A 287 70.40 64.96 -37.12
N SER A 288 70.12 66.03 -36.34
CA SER A 288 70.01 67.41 -36.84
C SER A 288 71.34 68.21 -36.90
N LYS A 289 72.47 67.61 -36.49
CA LYS A 289 73.81 68.24 -36.51
C LYS A 289 74.85 67.42 -37.30
N LYS A 290 74.65 67.22 -38.61
CA LYS A 290 75.74 67.06 -39.59
C LYS A 290 75.23 67.07 -41.03
N SER A 291 76.01 67.71 -41.88
CA SER A 291 75.71 68.06 -43.28
C SER A 291 75.90 66.89 -44.28
N SER A 292 75.33 67.13 -45.47
CA SER A 292 75.74 66.69 -46.81
C SER A 292 75.59 65.21 -47.23
N GLY A 293 74.40 64.89 -47.75
CA GLY A 293 74.13 64.36 -49.10
C GLY A 293 74.99 63.23 -49.67
N PHE A 294 74.38 62.04 -49.79
CA PHE A 294 74.63 61.08 -50.87
C PHE A 294 73.31 60.38 -51.23
N LEU A 295 72.97 60.45 -52.52
CA LEU A 295 71.83 59.92 -53.30
C LEU A 295 71.63 58.39 -53.06
N ASP A 296 70.51 57.71 -53.30
CA ASP A 296 69.21 57.95 -53.94
C ASP A 296 68.36 56.70 -53.64
N PHE A 297 67.05 56.84 -53.37
CA PHE A 297 65.97 56.21 -54.15
C PHE A 297 64.59 56.60 -53.57
N ILE A 298 63.92 57.51 -54.30
CA ILE A 298 62.47 57.67 -54.52
C ILE A 298 61.56 57.77 -53.27
N ALA A 299 61.21 58.96 -52.78
CA ALA A 299 60.18 59.92 -53.26
C ALA A 299 58.77 59.65 -52.67
N PRO A 300 57.79 60.58 -52.78
CA PRO A 300 57.32 61.39 -51.67
C PRO A 300 55.89 61.04 -51.23
N VAL A 301 55.57 61.40 -49.99
CA VAL A 301 54.19 61.59 -49.53
C VAL A 301 53.54 62.68 -50.36
N GLY A 302 52.49 62.31 -51.08
CA GLY A 302 51.55 63.22 -51.69
C GLY A 302 50.39 62.41 -52.23
N LEU A 303 49.16 62.70 -51.75
CA LEU A 303 47.88 62.06 -52.10
C LEU A 303 47.39 60.94 -51.17
N GLY A 304 47.23 61.27 -49.88
CA GLY A 304 46.02 60.91 -49.09
C GLY A 304 45.58 59.44 -48.93
N LEU A 305 46.28 58.45 -49.47
CA LEU A 305 46.08 57.02 -49.22
C LEU A 305 47.14 56.57 -48.23
N ALA A 306 46.74 56.04 -47.08
CA ALA A 306 47.66 55.47 -46.12
C ALA A 306 48.29 54.20 -46.73
N LEU A 307 49.62 54.19 -46.86
CA LEU A 307 50.55 53.06 -46.91
C LEU A 307 50.05 51.76 -47.59
N GLY A 308 50.49 51.54 -48.84
CA GLY A 308 50.38 50.23 -49.48
C GLY A 308 51.06 49.13 -48.65
N VAL A 309 50.43 47.97 -48.56
CA VAL A 309 50.95 46.81 -47.83
C VAL A 309 51.72 45.96 -48.83
N CYS A 310 52.99 45.69 -48.52
CA CYS A 310 53.80 44.71 -49.24
C CYS A 310 53.80 43.40 -48.47
N TRP A 311 53.66 42.29 -49.17
CA TRP A 311 53.73 40.95 -48.60
C TRP A 311 54.57 40.04 -49.47
N GLU A 312 55.09 38.98 -48.85
CA GLU A 312 55.89 37.97 -49.52
C GLU A 312 55.08 36.68 -49.57
N TRP A 313 54.95 36.11 -50.77
CA TRP A 313 54.13 34.92 -50.97
C TRP A 313 54.78 33.71 -50.30
N ASN A 314 53.99 32.99 -49.49
CA ASN A 314 54.46 31.77 -48.85
C ASN A 314 54.51 30.57 -49.82
N GLU A 315 55.16 29.49 -49.40
CA GLU A 315 55.34 28.28 -50.23
C GLU A 315 54.00 27.63 -50.67
N VAL A 316 52.92 27.84 -49.91
CA VAL A 316 51.58 27.34 -50.29
C VAL A 316 51.04 28.12 -51.49
N ALA A 317 51.22 29.44 -51.53
CA ALA A 317 50.82 30.27 -52.66
C ALA A 317 51.65 29.97 -53.91
N LYS A 318 52.94 29.67 -53.74
CA LYS A 318 53.82 29.23 -54.83
C LYS A 318 53.38 27.90 -55.44
N GLN A 319 53.05 26.91 -54.60
CA GLN A 319 52.62 25.59 -55.09
C GLN A 319 51.21 25.59 -55.71
N LYS A 320 50.27 26.37 -55.17
CA LYS A 320 48.87 26.37 -55.66
C LYS A 320 48.60 27.35 -56.80
N PHE A 321 49.28 28.49 -56.83
CA PHE A 321 48.97 29.59 -57.74
C PHE A 321 50.18 30.07 -58.56
N GLY A 322 51.35 29.47 -58.36
CA GLY A 322 52.59 29.87 -59.07
C GLY A 322 53.14 31.23 -58.65
N LEU A 323 52.61 31.84 -57.58
CA LEU A 323 53.01 33.17 -57.12
C LEU A 323 54.13 33.06 -56.09
N SER A 324 55.27 33.70 -56.35
CA SER A 324 56.43 33.72 -55.46
C SER A 324 57.14 35.07 -55.50
N GLY A 325 57.79 35.47 -54.41
CA GLY A 325 58.44 36.76 -54.26
C GLY A 325 57.60 37.77 -53.48
N LYS A 326 58.05 39.04 -53.44
CA LYS A 326 57.31 40.14 -52.81
C LYS A 326 56.43 40.87 -53.80
N ASP A 327 55.17 41.09 -53.43
CA ASP A 327 54.24 41.98 -54.11
C ASP A 327 53.75 43.07 -53.16
N CYS A 328 53.33 44.20 -53.72
CA CYS A 328 52.77 45.32 -52.97
C CYS A 328 51.42 45.72 -53.55
N GLY A 329 50.46 46.03 -52.67
CA GLY A 329 49.14 46.48 -53.06
C GLY A 329 48.55 47.49 -52.07
N VAL A 330 47.44 48.10 -52.46
CA VAL A 330 46.67 49.03 -51.63
C VAL A 330 45.31 48.42 -51.25
N ILE A 331 44.81 48.75 -50.07
CA ILE A 331 43.55 48.20 -49.57
C ILE A 331 42.39 48.84 -50.34
N ALA A 332 41.57 48.02 -51.01
CA ALA A 332 40.50 48.49 -51.89
C ALA A 332 39.48 49.42 -51.20
N GLN A 333 39.28 49.29 -49.89
CA GLN A 333 38.39 50.15 -49.12
C GLN A 333 38.94 51.57 -48.94
N GLU A 334 40.26 51.73 -48.91
CA GLU A 334 40.93 53.04 -48.81
C GLU A 334 40.97 53.72 -50.17
N VAL A 335 41.29 52.96 -51.23
CA VAL A 335 41.21 53.44 -52.61
C VAL A 335 39.80 53.90 -52.94
N LYS A 336 38.76 53.17 -52.52
CA LYS A 336 37.36 53.54 -52.76
C LYS A 336 36.98 54.89 -52.14
N LYS A 337 37.61 55.31 -51.04
CA LYS A 337 37.31 56.61 -50.40
C LYS A 337 37.81 57.79 -51.24
N LEU A 338 38.92 57.64 -51.94
CA LEU A 338 39.54 58.73 -52.71
C LEU A 338 39.27 58.63 -54.22
N TYR A 339 39.25 57.42 -54.77
CA TYR A 339 39.04 57.15 -56.18
C TYR A 339 38.01 56.01 -56.35
N PRO A 340 36.70 56.27 -56.10
CA PRO A 340 35.66 55.24 -56.12
C PRO A 340 35.60 54.46 -57.44
N HIS A 341 35.87 55.14 -58.56
CA HIS A 341 35.83 54.57 -59.91
C HIS A 341 36.97 53.59 -60.21
N ALA A 342 38.05 53.60 -59.41
CA ALA A 342 39.17 52.67 -59.53
C ALA A 342 38.97 51.38 -58.72
N VAL A 343 37.81 51.19 -58.08
CA VAL A 343 37.48 49.99 -57.30
C VAL A 343 36.23 49.33 -57.85
N THR A 344 36.31 48.03 -58.11
CA THR A 344 35.18 47.21 -58.56
C THR A 344 34.94 46.05 -57.60
N THR A 345 33.84 45.33 -57.78
CA THR A 345 33.50 44.15 -56.96
C THR A 345 33.75 42.90 -57.80
N ALA A 346 34.57 41.97 -57.29
CA ALA A 346 34.84 40.70 -57.96
C ALA A 346 33.71 39.68 -57.74
N ILE A 347 33.77 38.54 -58.43
CA ILE A 347 32.72 37.49 -58.55
C ILE A 347 32.34 36.79 -57.21
N LYS A 348 32.86 37.25 -56.06
CA LYS A 348 32.48 36.77 -54.71
C LYS A 348 32.22 37.89 -53.70
N GLY A 349 31.90 39.10 -54.17
CA GLY A 349 31.51 40.22 -53.31
C GLY A 349 32.67 41.00 -52.66
N TYR A 350 33.93 40.58 -52.87
CA TYR A 350 35.11 41.31 -52.39
C TYR A 350 35.46 42.50 -53.30
N LEU A 351 35.84 43.62 -52.69
CA LEU A 351 36.32 44.81 -53.41
C LEU A 351 37.73 44.55 -53.96
N THR A 352 37.95 44.89 -55.23
CA THR A 352 39.25 44.79 -55.90
C THR A 352 39.60 46.10 -56.60
N VAL A 353 40.89 46.42 -56.63
CA VAL A 353 41.39 47.66 -57.23
C VAL A 353 41.73 47.41 -58.71
N ARG A 354 41.21 48.27 -59.58
CA ARG A 354 41.55 48.33 -61.00
C ARG A 354 42.83 49.14 -61.18
N TYR A 355 43.98 48.50 -61.00
CA TYR A 355 45.29 49.15 -61.10
C TYR A 355 45.57 49.76 -62.49
N ASP A 356 44.98 49.21 -63.55
CA ASP A 356 45.00 49.77 -64.91
C ASP A 356 44.37 51.17 -64.98
N MET A 357 43.28 51.37 -64.23
CA MET A 357 42.54 52.63 -64.16
C MET A 357 43.20 53.60 -63.18
N LEU A 358 43.67 53.09 -62.04
CA LEU A 358 44.38 53.87 -61.03
C LEU A 358 45.68 54.48 -61.59
N ASN A 359 46.45 53.71 -62.36
CA ASN A 359 47.67 54.22 -63.01
C ASN A 359 47.37 55.29 -64.07
N LYS A 360 46.29 55.15 -64.85
CA LYS A 360 45.88 56.18 -65.82
C LYS A 360 45.49 57.49 -65.15
N MET A 361 44.82 57.43 -64.00
CA MET A 361 44.42 58.63 -63.23
C MET A 361 45.59 59.31 -62.53
N ILE A 362 46.60 58.54 -62.09
CA ILE A 362 47.77 59.07 -61.38
C ILE A 362 48.82 59.66 -62.34
N TYR A 363 49.01 59.07 -63.53
CA TYR A 363 50.14 59.42 -64.41
C TYR A 363 49.79 60.15 -65.73
N ASN A 364 48.52 60.34 -66.10
CA ASN A 364 48.13 61.11 -67.31
C ASN A 364 47.26 62.35 -66.98
N PHE A 365 47.88 63.38 -66.41
CA PHE A 365 47.33 64.74 -66.43
C PHE A 365 47.90 65.52 -67.61
N PRO A 366 47.11 65.90 -68.65
CA PRO A 366 47.45 66.97 -69.55
C PRO A 366 47.27 68.33 -68.87
N ASP A 367 48.08 69.27 -69.33
CA ASP A 367 48.31 70.62 -68.83
C ASP A 367 47.07 71.54 -68.79
N LYS A 368 47.25 72.67 -68.09
CA LYS A 368 46.26 73.71 -67.75
C LYS A 368 45.40 74.23 -68.92
N ASN A 369 44.22 74.74 -68.53
CA ASN A 369 43.28 75.60 -69.28
C ASN A 369 42.29 74.90 -70.23
N HIS A 370 41.09 74.57 -69.73
CA HIS A 370 39.83 75.22 -70.11
C HIS A 370 38.66 74.52 -69.42
N HIS A 371 37.69 75.32 -68.97
CA HIS A 371 36.30 74.88 -68.77
C HIS A 371 35.82 74.03 -69.94
N LEU A 372 35.10 72.95 -69.66
CA LEU A 372 33.92 72.55 -70.43
C LEU A 372 33.12 71.50 -69.66
N ASP A 373 31.87 71.86 -69.41
CA ASP A 373 30.75 70.97 -69.12
C ASP A 373 30.78 69.70 -69.96
N TYR A 374 30.45 68.58 -69.35
CA TYR A 374 29.56 67.60 -69.98
C TYR A 374 28.61 67.03 -68.93
N ASN A 375 27.45 67.66 -68.83
CA ASN A 375 26.19 66.95 -68.73
C ASN A 375 26.15 65.87 -69.83
N MET A 376 25.86 64.61 -69.49
CA MET A 376 24.85 63.86 -70.23
C MET A 376 24.41 62.59 -69.48
N ASN A 377 23.10 62.47 -69.42
CA ASN A 377 22.30 61.42 -68.82
C ASN A 377 22.42 60.06 -69.56
N TRP A 378 22.34 59.03 -68.72
CA TRP A 378 21.69 57.71 -68.85
C TRP A 378 21.07 57.26 -70.18
N THR A 379 21.29 55.98 -70.50
CA THR A 379 20.30 54.98 -70.96
C THR A 379 21.05 53.63 -71.08
N LYS A 380 20.55 52.46 -70.72
CA LYS A 380 19.28 51.99 -70.15
C LYS A 380 19.55 50.65 -69.47
#